data_AF-A0A8J8BTN0-F1
#
_entry.id   AF-A0A8J8BTN0-F1
#
_cell.length_a   1.000
_cell.length_b   1.000
_cell.length_c   1.000
_cell.angle_alpha   90.00
_cell.angle_beta   90.00
_cell.angle_gamma   90.00
#
_symmetry.space_group_name_H-M   'P 1'
#
loop_
_entity.id
_entity.type
_entity.pdbx_description
1 polymer ?
#
loop_
_entity_poly.entity_id
_entity_poly.type
_entity_poly.pdbx_seq_one_letter_code
_entity_poly.pdbx_strand_id
1 'polypeptide(L)'
;MLLTAYGHQNIRGTHSTTIEVTTEDYLTKRGNCIIGVRASHSLSDLRETLFLLKGSHIKVTFSIKGEKGNEEKDEVMGFVHPSLEFTDTRAIIIRKSSFLCPRTLLVQSTKGAVDLNRQLIEKMKNPHQKMVIEINAF
;
A
#
# COMPACT_ATOMS: atom_id res chain seq x y z
N MET A 1 2.43 1.03 12.86
CA MET A 1 3.71 0.65 12.21
C MET A 1 4.02 1.64 11.11
N LEU A 2 5.30 1.95 10.86
CA LEU A 2 5.71 2.92 9.84
C LEU A 2 6.63 2.27 8.80
N LEU A 3 6.29 2.47 7.54
CA LEU A 3 7.06 2.01 6.38
C LEU A 3 7.28 3.16 5.42
N THR A 4 8.15 2.94 4.44
CA THR A 4 8.40 3.92 3.39
C THR A 4 8.46 3.24 2.04
N ALA A 5 8.01 3.93 1.00
CA ALA A 5 8.18 3.53 -0.39
C ALA A 5 8.56 4.75 -1.23
N TYR A 6 8.96 4.51 -2.47
CA TYR A 6 9.38 5.54 -3.42
C TYR A 6 8.48 5.56 -4.65
N GLY A 7 8.43 6.73 -5.29
CA GLY A 7 7.76 6.90 -6.56
C GLY A 7 8.44 6.18 -7.71
N HIS A 8 7.76 6.16 -8.86
CA HIS A 8 8.26 5.60 -10.10
C HIS A 8 7.48 6.18 -11.28
N GLN A 9 8.18 6.49 -12.38
CA GLN A 9 7.62 7.12 -13.59
C GLN A 9 6.41 6.40 -14.20
N ASN A 10 6.30 5.08 -14.00
CA ASN A 10 5.20 4.25 -14.49
C ASN A 10 4.03 4.09 -13.52
N ILE A 11 4.04 4.75 -12.35
CA ILE A 11 2.89 4.72 -11.42
C ILE A 11 1.67 5.34 -12.09
N ARG A 12 0.56 4.60 -12.03
CA ARG A 12 -0.75 5.03 -12.55
C ARG A 12 -1.80 5.11 -11.45
N GLY A 13 -1.79 4.15 -10.52
CA GLY A 13 -2.76 4.08 -9.44
C GLY A 13 -4.21 4.09 -9.92
N THR A 14 -4.54 3.28 -10.94
CA THR A 14 -5.87 3.26 -11.58
C THR A 14 -6.60 1.93 -11.44
N HIS A 15 -6.03 0.94 -10.75
CA HIS A 15 -6.74 -0.32 -10.51
C HIS A 15 -7.93 -0.09 -9.57
N SER A 16 -9.10 -0.62 -9.94
CA SER A 16 -10.37 -0.33 -9.25
C SER A 16 -10.55 -1.08 -7.94
N THR A 17 -9.86 -2.20 -7.74
CA THR A 17 -10.10 -3.10 -6.61
C THR A 17 -8.87 -3.40 -5.75
N THR A 18 -7.69 -2.93 -6.14
CA THR A 18 -6.46 -3.22 -5.40
C THR A 18 -5.53 -2.02 -5.33
N ILE A 19 -4.74 -1.99 -4.27
CA ILE A 19 -3.60 -1.09 -4.05
C ILE A 19 -2.40 -1.99 -3.74
N GLU A 20 -1.25 -1.68 -4.34
CA GLU A 20 -0.03 -2.46 -4.14
C GLU A 20 1.17 -1.55 -3.88
N VAL A 21 2.03 -1.99 -2.96
CA VAL A 21 3.36 -1.44 -2.72
C VAL A 21 4.35 -2.60 -2.75
N THR A 22 5.49 -2.43 -3.43
CA THR A 22 6.48 -3.49 -3.64
C THR A 22 7.88 -3.07 -3.19
N THR A 23 8.69 -4.02 -2.72
CA THR A 23 10.11 -3.85 -2.42
C THR A 23 10.97 -3.82 -3.69
N GLU A 24 10.44 -4.32 -4.81
CA GLU A 24 11.08 -4.26 -6.11
C GLU A 24 11.28 -2.80 -6.55
N ASP A 25 12.32 -2.53 -7.35
CA ASP A 25 12.66 -1.19 -7.84
C ASP A 25 12.11 -0.89 -9.25
N TYR A 26 11.52 -1.90 -9.89
CA TYR A 26 11.02 -1.82 -11.26
C TYR A 26 9.50 -1.93 -11.33
N LEU A 27 8.90 -1.12 -12.20
CA LEU A 27 7.46 -1.16 -12.47
C LEU A 27 7.19 -1.02 -13.98
N THR A 28 6.44 -1.97 -14.55
CA THR A 28 5.93 -1.88 -15.92
C THR A 28 4.68 -0.99 -16.00
N LYS A 29 4.34 -0.48 -17.20
CA LYS A 29 3.09 0.26 -17.44
C LYS A 29 1.80 -0.57 -17.24
N ARG A 30 1.92 -1.90 -17.14
CA ARG A 30 0.79 -2.81 -16.86
C ARG A 30 0.42 -2.85 -15.37
N GLY A 31 1.36 -2.57 -14.46
CA GLY A 31 1.14 -2.58 -13.01
C GLY A 31 0.35 -1.36 -12.52
N ASN A 32 -0.92 -1.25 -12.87
CA ASN A 32 -1.75 -0.09 -12.54
C ASN A 32 -2.29 -0.08 -11.09
N CYS A 33 -2.10 -1.14 -10.32
CA CYS A 33 -2.38 -1.21 -8.88
C CYS A 33 -1.24 -0.69 -8.01
N ILE A 34 -0.02 -0.62 -8.56
CA ILE A 34 1.19 -0.24 -7.81
C ILE A 34 1.23 1.28 -7.63
N ILE A 35 1.38 1.71 -6.38
CA ILE A 35 1.46 3.13 -5.98
C ILE A 35 2.78 3.49 -5.30
N GLY A 36 3.68 2.51 -5.12
CA GLY A 36 5.01 2.72 -4.55
C GLY A 36 5.91 1.51 -4.80
N VAL A 37 7.18 1.78 -5.08
CA VAL A 37 8.25 0.81 -5.29
C VAL A 37 9.31 0.97 -4.19
N ARG A 38 10.32 0.08 -4.14
CA ARG A 38 11.42 0.17 -3.16
C ARG A 38 10.91 0.32 -1.73
N ALA A 39 9.85 -0.40 -1.41
CA ALA A 39 9.29 -0.42 -0.07
C ALA A 39 10.35 -0.88 0.93
N SER A 40 10.39 -0.27 2.11
CA SER A 40 11.34 -0.64 3.16
C SER A 40 11.06 -2.01 3.77
N HIS A 41 9.84 -2.52 3.62
CA HIS A 41 9.42 -3.81 4.14
C HIS A 41 8.46 -4.48 3.14
N SER A 42 8.54 -5.79 3.10
CA SER A 42 7.57 -6.70 2.52
C SER A 42 6.53 -7.14 3.55
N LEU A 43 5.57 -8.00 3.17
CA LEU A 43 4.65 -8.59 4.12
C LEU A 43 5.35 -9.51 5.14
N SER A 44 6.35 -10.28 4.69
CA SER A 44 7.07 -11.19 5.58
C SER A 44 7.84 -10.45 6.68
N ASP A 45 8.35 -9.26 6.40
CA ASP A 45 9.10 -8.46 7.37
C ASP A 45 8.19 -7.92 8.51
N LEU A 46 6.88 -7.79 8.24
CA LEU A 46 5.89 -7.30 9.20
C LEU A 46 5.12 -8.42 9.91
N ARG A 47 5.45 -9.68 9.60
CA ARG A 47 4.62 -10.85 9.88
C ARG A 47 4.21 -10.96 11.34
N GLU A 48 5.16 -10.84 12.26
CA GLU A 48 4.90 -10.98 13.70
C GLU A 48 3.88 -9.96 14.21
N THR A 49 4.02 -8.69 13.81
CA THR A 49 3.07 -7.65 14.19
C THR A 49 1.72 -7.83 13.52
N LEU A 50 1.68 -8.24 12.25
CA LEU A 50 0.44 -8.47 11.52
C LEU A 50 -0.36 -9.67 12.04
N PHE A 51 0.29 -10.69 12.59
CA PHE A 51 -0.40 -11.80 13.25
C PHE A 51 -1.26 -11.34 14.43
N LEU A 52 -0.80 -10.34 15.18
CA LEU A 52 -1.55 -9.76 16.31
C LEU A 52 -2.79 -8.98 15.86
N LEU A 53 -2.85 -8.59 14.58
CA LEU A 53 -3.95 -7.82 14.00
C LEU A 53 -4.98 -8.70 13.31
N LYS A 54 -4.81 -10.02 13.29
CA LYS A 54 -5.77 -10.93 12.66
C LYS A 54 -7.15 -10.84 13.30
N GLY A 55 -8.18 -10.79 12.46
CA GLY A 55 -9.56 -10.66 12.92
C GLY A 55 -9.96 -9.23 13.29
N SER A 56 -9.10 -8.23 13.07
CA SER A 56 -9.42 -6.82 13.30
C SER A 56 -9.57 -6.04 12.00
N HIS A 57 -10.22 -4.88 12.13
CA HIS A 57 -10.14 -3.84 11.11
C HIS A 57 -8.97 -2.93 11.44
N ILE A 58 -8.24 -2.53 10.41
CA ILE A 58 -7.12 -1.61 10.55
C ILE A 58 -7.22 -0.48 9.53
N LYS A 59 -6.49 0.59 9.80
CA LYS A 59 -6.34 1.74 8.92
C LYS A 59 -4.92 1.80 8.39
N VAL A 60 -4.79 2.02 7.08
CA VAL A 60 -3.54 2.29 6.38
C VAL A 60 -3.57 3.71 5.85
N THR A 61 -2.64 4.55 6.30
CA THR A 61 -2.49 5.93 5.85
C THR A 61 -1.28 6.02 4.93
N PHE A 62 -1.47 6.61 3.75
CA PHE A 62 -0.40 6.95 2.82
C PHE A 62 -0.18 8.46 2.88
N SER A 63 1.06 8.92 3.08
CA SER A 63 1.37 10.34 3.04
C SER A 63 2.68 10.66 2.34
N ILE A 64 2.72 11.84 1.71
CA ILE A 64 3.90 12.39 1.04
C ILE A 64 4.06 13.87 1.38
N LYS A 65 5.31 14.32 1.48
CA LYS A 65 5.62 15.75 1.54
C LYS A 65 5.66 16.32 0.13
N GLY A 66 4.95 17.42 -0.09
CA GLY A 66 4.96 18.22 -1.31
C GLY A 66 6.06 19.26 -1.31
N GLU A 67 6.29 19.85 -2.49
CA GLU A 67 7.38 20.81 -2.75
C GLU A 67 7.29 22.09 -1.92
N LYS A 68 6.07 22.53 -1.56
CA LYS A 68 5.82 23.74 -0.76
C LYS A 68 5.58 23.45 0.73
N GLY A 69 5.96 22.26 1.19
CA GLY A 69 5.72 21.82 2.57
C GLY A 69 4.29 21.36 2.86
N ASN A 70 3.39 21.37 1.87
CA ASN A 70 2.07 20.75 1.99
C ASN A 70 2.18 19.23 2.04
N GLU A 71 1.37 18.57 2.86
CA GLU A 71 1.27 17.11 2.91
C GLU A 71 0.09 16.65 2.06
N GLU A 72 0.31 15.72 1.14
CA GLU A 72 -0.79 14.94 0.56
C GLU A 72 -0.92 13.65 1.35
N LYS A 73 -2.14 13.32 1.74
CA LYS A 73 -2.44 12.08 2.44
C LYS A 73 -3.72 11.44 1.96
N ASP A 74 -3.82 10.14 2.17
CA ASP A 74 -5.07 9.41 2.05
C ASP A 74 -5.10 8.19 2.98
N GLU A 75 -6.31 7.76 3.34
CA GLU A 75 -6.56 6.68 4.29
C GLU A 75 -7.40 5.56 3.64
N VAL A 76 -7.03 4.33 3.97
CA VAL A 76 -7.72 3.11 3.54
C VAL A 76 -7.97 2.25 4.75
N MET A 77 -9.22 1.81 4.93
CA MET A 77 -9.58 0.86 5.99
C MET A 77 -9.87 -0.49 5.37
N GLY A 78 -9.63 -1.57 6.10
CA GLY A 78 -9.96 -2.92 5.65
C GLY A 78 -9.81 -3.94 6.77
N PHE A 79 -10.07 -5.19 6.45
CA PHE A 79 -10.07 -6.31 7.38
C PHE A 79 -8.84 -7.20 7.20
N VAL A 80 -8.20 -7.55 8.32
CA VAL A 80 -7.07 -8.50 8.35
C VAL A 80 -7.63 -9.90 8.57
N HIS A 81 -7.77 -10.66 7.48
CA HIS A 81 -8.42 -11.98 7.56
C HIS A 81 -7.59 -12.98 8.40
N PRO A 82 -8.22 -13.76 9.32
CA PRO A 82 -7.50 -14.72 10.18
C PRO A 82 -6.64 -15.76 9.44
N SER A 83 -7.02 -16.13 8.22
CA SER A 83 -6.29 -17.09 7.39
C SER A 83 -5.07 -16.52 6.65
N LEU A 84 -4.75 -15.23 6.77
CA LEU A 84 -3.57 -14.65 6.10
C LEU A 84 -2.27 -15.13 6.74
N GLU A 85 -1.28 -15.53 5.96
CA GLU A 85 0.00 -16.04 6.49
C GLU A 85 1.15 -15.03 6.46
N PHE A 86 0.98 -13.94 5.70
CA PHE A 86 1.94 -12.85 5.50
C PHE A 86 3.33 -13.36 5.08
N THR A 87 3.38 -14.18 4.03
CA THR A 87 4.61 -14.88 3.60
C THR A 87 5.30 -14.28 2.39
N ASP A 88 4.67 -13.34 1.67
CA ASP A 88 5.30 -12.73 0.49
C ASP A 88 6.41 -11.75 0.88
N THR A 89 7.58 -11.93 0.26
CA THR A 89 8.82 -11.19 0.54
C THR A 89 8.99 -9.96 -0.35
N ARG A 90 7.99 -9.63 -1.18
CA ARG A 90 8.09 -8.54 -2.16
C ARG A 90 6.97 -7.53 -2.08
N ALA A 91 5.73 -7.97 -1.87
CA ALA A 91 4.58 -7.11 -2.08
C ALA A 91 3.61 -7.09 -0.89
N ILE A 92 3.01 -5.91 -0.71
CA ILE A 92 1.89 -5.65 0.19
C ILE A 92 0.70 -5.24 -0.68
N ILE A 93 -0.37 -6.05 -0.68
CA ILE A 93 -1.59 -5.79 -1.46
C ILE A 93 -2.78 -5.57 -0.53
N ILE A 94 -3.51 -4.49 -0.78
CA ILE A 94 -4.80 -4.17 -0.17
C ILE A 94 -5.89 -4.41 -1.22
N ARG A 95 -6.97 -5.10 -0.85
CA ARG A 95 -8.02 -5.54 -1.77
C ARG A 95 -9.41 -5.13 -1.31
N LYS A 96 -10.25 -4.67 -2.24
CA LYS A 96 -11.69 -4.49 -2.00
C LYS A 96 -12.42 -5.82 -1.90
N SER A 97 -11.98 -6.83 -2.64
CA SER A 97 -12.53 -8.19 -2.61
C SER A 97 -12.15 -8.94 -1.33
N SER A 98 -12.80 -10.08 -1.08
CA SER A 98 -12.41 -11.07 -0.06
C SER A 98 -11.34 -12.08 -0.50
N PHE A 99 -10.80 -11.96 -1.72
CA PHE A 99 -9.77 -12.86 -2.23
C PHE A 99 -8.49 -12.81 -1.39
N LEU A 100 -7.98 -13.98 -1.01
CA LEU A 100 -6.77 -14.14 -0.21
C LEU A 100 -5.65 -14.74 -1.05
N CYS A 101 -4.45 -14.20 -0.88
CA CYS A 101 -3.21 -14.76 -1.41
C CYS A 101 -2.03 -14.34 -0.52
N PRO A 102 -0.84 -14.95 -0.66
CA PRO A 102 0.33 -14.63 0.17
C PRO A 102 0.70 -13.13 0.24
N ARG A 103 0.40 -12.38 -0.82
CA ARG A 103 0.61 -10.92 -0.93
C ARG A 103 -0.43 -10.04 -0.24
N THR A 104 -1.50 -10.62 0.30
CA THR A 104 -2.65 -9.85 0.79
C THR A 104 -2.42 -9.41 2.23
N LEU A 105 -2.48 -8.10 2.46
CA LEU A 105 -2.51 -7.49 3.79
C LEU A 105 -3.96 -7.29 4.27
N LEU A 106 -4.79 -6.71 3.41
CA LEU A 106 -6.19 -6.39 3.70
C LEU A 106 -7.13 -6.88 2.63
N VAL A 107 -8.30 -7.29 3.09
CA VAL A 107 -9.49 -7.55 2.28
C VAL A 107 -10.62 -6.60 2.68
N GLN A 108 -11.68 -6.54 1.88
CA GLN A 108 -12.85 -5.69 2.12
C GLN A 108 -12.46 -4.21 2.32
N SER A 109 -11.45 -3.76 1.58
CA SER A 109 -10.96 -2.38 1.70
C SER A 109 -11.98 -1.36 1.21
N THR A 110 -11.96 -0.19 1.83
CA THR A 110 -12.79 0.95 1.42
C THR A 110 -12.41 1.50 0.05
N LYS A 111 -11.14 1.30 -0.37
CA LYS A 111 -10.55 1.90 -1.57
C LYS A 111 -9.74 0.90 -2.39
N GLY A 112 -9.81 1.05 -3.71
CA GLY A 112 -8.80 0.58 -4.67
C GLY A 112 -7.84 1.71 -5.03
N ALA A 113 -6.82 1.42 -5.84
CA ALA A 113 -5.82 2.42 -6.22
C ALA A 113 -6.45 3.63 -6.93
N VAL A 114 -7.52 3.44 -7.72
CA VAL A 114 -8.25 4.52 -8.39
C VAL A 114 -8.95 5.50 -7.43
N ASP A 115 -9.26 5.06 -6.21
CA ASP A 115 -10.03 5.83 -5.22
C ASP A 115 -9.12 6.74 -4.36
N LEU A 116 -7.79 6.59 -4.48
CA LEU A 116 -6.82 7.39 -3.71
C LEU A 116 -6.80 8.88 -4.12
N ASN A 117 -6.22 9.74 -3.29
CA ASN A 117 -5.97 11.15 -3.63
C ASN A 117 -5.14 11.24 -4.92
N ARG A 118 -5.70 11.89 -5.96
CA ARG A 118 -5.05 12.00 -7.28
C ARG A 118 -3.77 12.84 -7.24
N GLN A 119 -3.68 13.84 -6.38
CA GLN A 119 -2.45 14.64 -6.22
C GLN A 119 -1.33 13.82 -5.59
N LEU A 120 -1.67 12.90 -4.67
CA LEU A 120 -0.71 11.94 -4.12
C LEU A 120 -0.15 11.04 -5.22
N ILE A 121 -1.03 10.43 -6.03
CA ILE A 121 -0.62 9.55 -7.13
C ILE A 121 0.22 10.29 -8.17
N GLU A 122 -0.14 11.53 -8.51
CA GLU A 122 0.62 12.34 -9.48
C GLU A 122 2.04 12.59 -9.00
N LYS A 123 2.22 13.01 -7.74
CA LYS A 123 3.56 13.24 -7.16
C LYS A 123 4.38 11.95 -7.06
N MET A 124 3.73 10.80 -6.84
CA MET A 124 4.40 9.51 -6.82
C MET A 124 4.94 9.06 -8.19
N LYS A 125 4.66 9.78 -9.29
CA LYS A 125 5.36 9.52 -10.56
C LYS A 125 6.83 9.95 -10.51
N ASN A 126 7.23 10.83 -9.59
CA ASN A 126 8.62 11.22 -9.42
C ASN A 126 9.40 10.10 -8.67
N PRO A 127 10.44 9.49 -9.27
CA PRO A 127 11.24 8.44 -8.62
C PRO A 127 11.90 8.82 -7.30
N HIS A 128 12.09 10.12 -7.05
CA HIS A 128 12.68 10.65 -5.82
C HIS A 128 11.64 10.98 -4.75
N GLN A 129 10.35 10.94 -5.08
CA GLN A 129 9.29 11.17 -4.10
C GLN A 129 9.26 10.01 -3.11
N LYS A 130 9.36 10.33 -1.82
CA LYS A 130 9.21 9.38 -0.73
C LYS A 130 7.79 9.43 -0.18
N MET A 131 7.20 8.25 -0.02
CA MET A 131 5.93 8.01 0.66
C MET A 131 6.17 7.36 2.01
N VAL A 132 5.43 7.81 3.01
CA VAL A 132 5.32 7.18 4.32
C VAL A 132 4.00 6.41 4.35
N ILE A 133 4.05 5.19 4.87
CA ILE A 133 2.89 4.31 5.01
C ILE A 133 2.77 4.00 6.50
N GLU A 134 1.63 4.33 7.08
CA GLU A 134 1.34 4.07 8.48
C GLU A 134 0.21 3.05 8.59
N ILE A 135 0.43 1.99 9.38
CA ILE A 135 -0.54 0.91 9.61
C ILE A 135 -0.94 0.92 11.09
N ASN A 136 -2.20 1.23 11.38
CA ASN A 136 -2.72 1.38 12.74
C ASN A 136 -4.01 0.57 12.95
N ALA A 137 -4.08 -0.17 14.06
CA ALA A 137 -5.32 -0.75 14.56
C ALA A 137 -6.11 0.29 15.36
N PHE A 138 -7.42 0.11 15.46
CA PHE A 138 -8.32 0.95 16.24
C PHE A 138 -9.35 0.11 16.98
#